data_AF-A0A9J6E331-F1
#
_entry.id   AF-A0A9J6E331-F1
#
_cell.length_a   1.000
_cell.length_b   1.000
_cell.length_c   1.000
_cell.angle_alpha   90.00
_cell.angle_beta   90.00
_cell.angle_gamma   90.00
#
_symmetry.space_group_name_H-M   'P 1'
#
loop_
_entity.id
_entity.type
_entity.pdbx_description
1 polymer ?
#
loop_
_entity_poly.entity_id
_entity_poly.type
_entity_poly.pdbx_seq_one_letter_code
_entity_poly.pdbx_strand_id
1 'polypeptide(L)'
;MLVARTCQLYPNAAAATLVHKFFLVFSQWPWPKPVLLKQPEESRLGFPLWDPRVNVADRFHLMPIITPAYPQQNSTFNVSISTLTVMRQEFKSGLAITDEIMLRRTDWMKLFEPPNFFGKYKHFIVLMASTQSKEHHLEWYGLVESKIRILISNLERHPYIAIAHVNTESFPSTEPNG
;
A
#
# COMPACT_ATOMS: atom_id res chain seq x y z
N MET A 1 2.20 -11.59 -0.35
CA MET A 1 2.98 -11.91 0.86
C MET A 1 2.20 -11.71 2.16
N LEU A 2 1.52 -10.58 2.39
CA LEU A 2 0.71 -10.37 3.61
C LEU A 2 -0.34 -11.47 3.86
N VAL A 3 -1.08 -11.87 2.82
CA VAL A 3 -2.04 -12.99 2.90
C VAL A 3 -1.35 -14.30 3.30
N ALA A 4 -0.22 -14.62 2.66
CA ALA A 4 0.56 -15.82 3.01
C ALA A 4 1.01 -15.82 4.48
N ARG A 5 1.42 -14.66 5.01
CA ARG A 5 1.75 -14.54 6.45
C ARG A 5 0.52 -14.80 7.33
N THR A 6 -0.66 -14.37 6.92
CA THR A 6 -1.92 -14.67 7.62
C THR A 6 -2.19 -16.17 7.63
N CYS A 7 -2.04 -16.84 6.48
CA CYS A 7 -2.20 -18.29 6.38
C CYS A 7 -1.23 -19.06 7.29
N GLN A 8 0.03 -18.61 7.41
CA GLN A 8 1.00 -19.22 8.33
C GLN A 8 0.58 -19.12 9.80
N LEU A 9 -0.10 -18.04 10.19
CA LEU A 9 -0.59 -17.83 11.56
C LEU A 9 -1.87 -18.63 11.84
N TYR A 10 -2.62 -19.02 10.81
CA TYR A 10 -3.91 -19.71 10.93
C TYR A 10 -4.02 -20.87 9.90
N PRO A 11 -3.22 -21.94 10.06
CA PRO A 11 -3.01 -22.94 9.00
C PRO A 11 -4.25 -23.76 8.62
N ASN A 12 -5.21 -23.92 9.54
CA ASN A 12 -6.42 -24.72 9.34
C ASN A 12 -7.68 -23.86 9.17
N ALA A 13 -7.53 -22.54 9.02
CA ALA A 13 -8.67 -21.63 8.90
C ALA A 13 -9.26 -21.65 7.48
N ALA A 14 -10.59 -21.58 7.40
CA ALA A 14 -11.29 -21.40 6.14
C ALA A 14 -11.03 -19.99 5.56
N ALA A 15 -11.26 -19.82 4.26
CA ALA A 15 -11.01 -18.56 3.55
C ALA A 15 -11.70 -17.34 4.19
N ALA A 16 -12.98 -17.48 4.57
CA ALA A 16 -13.74 -16.44 5.26
C ALA A 16 -13.05 -15.97 6.55
N THR A 17 -12.60 -16.93 7.36
CA THR A 17 -11.85 -16.67 8.59
C THR A 17 -10.50 -16.02 8.28
N LEU A 18 -9.80 -16.45 7.23
CA LEU A 18 -8.51 -15.87 6.83
C LEU A 18 -8.63 -14.40 6.41
N VAL A 19 -9.71 -14.01 5.72
CA VAL A 19 -9.95 -12.60 5.36
C VAL A 19 -10.16 -11.74 6.61
N HIS A 20 -10.98 -12.20 7.57
CA HIS A 20 -11.12 -11.53 8.86
C HIS A 20 -9.79 -11.41 9.61
N LYS A 21 -9.05 -12.52 9.71
CA LYS A 21 -7.74 -12.56 10.38
C LYS A 21 -6.69 -11.70 9.69
N PHE A 22 -6.76 -11.53 8.37
CA PHE A 22 -5.88 -10.63 7.63
C PHE A 22 -6.03 -9.19 8.14
N PHE A 23 -7.27 -8.69 8.22
CA PHE A 23 -7.52 -7.34 8.73
C PHE A 23 -7.16 -7.22 10.21
N LEU A 24 -7.46 -8.24 11.02
CA LEU A 24 -7.08 -8.25 12.44
C LEU A 24 -5.56 -8.13 12.62
N VAL A 25 -4.80 -8.97 11.93
CA VAL A 25 -3.33 -9.01 12.03
C VAL A 25 -2.72 -7.68 11.58
N PHE A 26 -3.12 -7.15 10.41
CA PHE A 26 -2.44 -5.98 9.83
C PHE A 26 -2.95 -4.63 10.31
N SER A 27 -4.16 -4.56 10.87
CA SER A 27 -4.62 -3.36 11.59
C SER A 27 -3.85 -3.13 12.90
N GLN A 28 -3.40 -4.21 13.53
CA GLN A 28 -2.66 -4.20 14.80
C GLN A 28 -1.16 -4.45 14.64
N TRP A 29 -0.68 -4.65 13.40
CA TRP A 29 0.72 -4.96 13.18
C TRP A 29 1.62 -3.80 13.63
N PRO A 30 2.67 -4.06 14.42
CA PRO A 30 3.52 -3.03 14.98
C PRO A 30 4.56 -2.55 13.96
N TRP A 31 4.08 -1.89 12.89
CA TRP A 31 4.96 -1.23 11.92
C TRP A 31 5.96 -0.30 12.63
N PRO A 32 7.26 -0.30 12.28
CA PRO A 32 7.86 -0.88 11.08
C PRO A 32 8.40 -2.32 11.24
N LYS A 33 7.90 -3.13 12.19
CA LYS A 33 8.31 -4.54 12.29
C LYS A 33 8.11 -5.25 10.93
N PRO A 34 9.11 -5.95 10.38
CA PRO A 34 9.01 -6.54 9.05
C PRO A 34 8.09 -7.74 9.02
N VAL A 35 7.39 -7.90 7.89
CA VAL A 35 6.66 -9.12 7.55
C VAL A 35 7.61 -10.07 6.84
N LEU A 36 7.90 -11.21 7.49
CA LEU A 36 8.76 -12.28 6.99
C LEU A 36 7.93 -13.56 6.76
N LEU A 37 8.15 -14.23 5.64
CA LEU A 37 7.53 -15.53 5.33
C LEU A 37 8.42 -16.72 5.70
N LYS A 38 9.73 -16.52 5.78
CA LYS A 38 10.71 -17.50 6.26
C LYS A 38 11.83 -16.76 7.00
N GLN A 39 12.63 -17.50 7.76
CA GLN A 39 13.87 -16.92 8.29
C GLN A 39 14.82 -16.61 7.13
N PRO A 40 15.44 -15.42 7.11
CA PRO A 40 16.49 -15.12 6.13
C PRO A 40 17.61 -16.15 6.22
N GLU A 41 18.05 -16.67 5.08
CA GLU A 41 19.19 -17.58 4.99
C GLU A 41 20.47 -16.76 4.80
N GLU A 42 21.54 -17.14 5.50
CA GLU A 42 22.87 -16.59 5.25
C GLU A 42 23.43 -17.24 3.97
N SER A 43 23.79 -16.42 3.00
CA SER A 43 24.43 -16.85 1.76
C SER A 43 25.67 -16.00 1.49
N ARG A 44 26.74 -16.65 1.04
CA ARG A 44 28.08 -16.05 0.86
C ARG A 44 28.27 -15.39 -0.51
N LEU A 45 27.20 -15.18 -1.28
CA LEU A 45 27.29 -14.66 -2.65
C LEU A 45 27.46 -13.13 -2.72
N GLY A 46 27.43 -12.42 -1.58
CA GLY A 46 27.78 -11.00 -1.50
C GLY A 46 26.77 -10.03 -2.12
N PHE A 47 25.54 -10.48 -2.40
CA PHE A 47 24.48 -9.60 -2.89
C PHE A 47 23.92 -8.72 -1.75
N PRO A 48 23.40 -7.52 -2.06
CA PRO A 48 22.75 -6.69 -1.05
C PRO A 48 21.52 -7.40 -0.50
N LEU A 49 21.35 -7.36 0.81
CA LEU A 49 20.21 -7.93 1.53
C LEU A 49 19.55 -6.83 2.34
N TRP A 50 18.22 -6.87 2.44
CA TRP A 50 17.52 -6.01 3.38
C TRP A 50 17.87 -6.44 4.82
N ASP A 51 18.58 -5.58 5.54
CA ASP A 51 18.91 -5.78 6.95
C ASP A 51 19.10 -4.42 7.68
N PRO A 52 18.12 -3.97 8.47
CA PRO A 52 18.20 -2.69 9.18
C PRO A 52 19.29 -2.65 10.26
N ARG A 53 19.85 -3.80 10.66
CA ARG A 53 20.96 -3.84 11.63
C ARG A 53 22.26 -3.35 10.98
N VAL A 54 22.47 -3.71 9.71
CA VAL A 54 23.69 -3.43 8.94
C VAL A 54 23.53 -2.19 8.08
N ASN A 55 22.42 -2.07 7.34
CA ASN A 55 22.16 -0.97 6.43
C ASN A 55 21.30 0.11 7.08
N VAL A 56 21.84 1.32 7.22
CA VAL A 56 21.15 2.46 7.83
C VAL A 56 19.92 2.89 7.01
N ALA A 57 19.97 2.80 5.68
CA ALA A 57 18.85 3.19 4.83
C ALA A 57 17.59 2.33 5.11
N ASP A 58 17.79 1.03 5.38
CA ASP A 58 16.72 0.08 5.66
C ASP A 58 15.97 0.38 6.97
N ARG A 59 16.59 1.12 7.90
CA ARG A 59 15.97 1.55 9.16
C ARG A 59 14.83 2.55 8.96
N PHE A 60 14.81 3.25 7.84
CA PHE A 60 13.80 4.24 7.51
C PHE A 60 12.58 3.65 6.77
N HIS A 61 12.59 2.35 6.46
CA HIS A 61 11.43 1.70 5.83
C HIS A 61 10.24 1.61 6.79
N LEU A 62 9.10 2.13 6.36
CA LEU A 62 7.92 2.30 7.21
C LEU A 62 7.04 1.04 7.31
N MET A 63 6.94 0.28 6.23
CA MET A 63 6.10 -0.93 6.14
C MET A 63 6.83 -2.07 5.43
N PRO A 64 7.91 -2.63 6.02
CA PRO A 64 8.75 -3.59 5.32
C PRO A 64 8.04 -4.95 5.12
N ILE A 65 7.90 -5.37 3.86
CA ILE A 65 7.39 -6.70 3.48
C ILE A 65 8.48 -7.38 2.65
N ILE A 66 9.12 -8.39 3.24
CA ILE A 66 10.39 -8.90 2.73
C ILE A 66 10.16 -10.10 1.83
N THR A 67 10.78 -10.09 0.65
CA THR A 67 10.75 -11.21 -0.29
C THR A 67 11.41 -12.45 0.32
N PRO A 68 10.83 -13.65 0.15
CA PRO A 68 11.33 -14.85 0.83
C PRO A 68 12.55 -15.49 0.15
N ALA A 69 12.79 -15.20 -1.13
CA ALA A 69 13.90 -15.76 -1.88
C ALA A 69 15.15 -14.89 -1.72
N TYR A 70 16.31 -15.53 -1.68
CA TYR A 70 17.59 -14.85 -1.69
C TYR A 70 17.86 -14.23 -3.08
N PRO A 71 18.42 -12.99 -3.17
CA PRO A 71 18.64 -12.05 -2.07
C PRO A 71 17.32 -11.40 -1.62
N GLN A 72 17.03 -11.46 -0.32
CA GLN A 72 15.80 -10.87 0.20
C GLN A 72 15.84 -9.34 0.16
N GLN A 73 14.72 -8.75 -0.24
CA GLN A 73 14.56 -7.32 -0.45
C GLN A 73 13.21 -6.84 0.11
N ASN A 74 13.11 -5.55 0.43
CA ASN A 74 11.84 -4.94 0.80
C ASN A 74 11.00 -4.65 -0.44
N SER A 75 9.87 -5.35 -0.62
CA SER A 75 8.96 -5.14 -1.75
C SER A 75 8.14 -3.85 -1.67
N THR A 76 8.10 -3.20 -0.51
CA THR A 76 7.27 -2.02 -0.22
C THR A 76 8.12 -0.83 0.23
N PHE A 77 9.33 -0.69 -0.32
CA PHE A 77 10.24 0.43 -0.01
C PHE A 77 9.69 1.80 -0.41
N ASN A 78 8.70 1.86 -1.32
CA ASN A 78 8.04 3.09 -1.76
C ASN A 78 6.92 3.57 -0.84
N VAL A 79 6.60 2.85 0.25
CA VAL A 79 5.59 3.29 1.21
C VAL A 79 6.06 4.55 1.93
N SER A 80 5.22 5.57 1.93
CA SER A 80 5.41 6.86 2.59
C SER A 80 4.56 6.94 3.87
N ILE A 81 4.68 8.05 4.62
CA ILE A 81 3.88 8.25 5.83
C ILE A 81 2.39 8.34 5.48
N SER A 82 2.04 9.04 4.40
CA SER A 82 0.65 9.16 3.93
C SER A 82 0.09 7.81 3.52
N THR A 83 0.80 7.05 2.67
CA THR A 83 0.28 5.77 2.19
C THR A 83 0.19 4.73 3.30
N LEU A 84 1.14 4.70 4.25
CA LEU A 84 1.01 3.88 5.45
C LEU A 84 -0.23 4.27 6.27
N THR A 85 -0.45 5.56 6.46
CA THR A 85 -1.60 6.07 7.23
C THR A 85 -2.93 5.66 6.58
N VAL A 86 -3.05 5.82 5.26
CA VAL A 86 -4.20 5.34 4.49
C VAL A 86 -4.39 3.84 4.67
N MET A 87 -3.36 3.03 4.39
CA MET A 87 -3.47 1.56 4.50
C MET A 87 -3.84 1.09 5.91
N ARG A 88 -3.30 1.72 6.96
CA ARG A 88 -3.69 1.40 8.35
C ARG A 88 -5.16 1.72 8.61
N GLN A 89 -5.67 2.82 8.06
CA GLN A 89 -7.09 3.16 8.19
C GLN A 89 -7.96 2.16 7.42
N GLU A 90 -7.57 1.78 6.20
CA GLU A 90 -8.31 0.78 5.42
C GLU A 90 -8.28 -0.61 6.09
N PHE A 91 -7.16 -1.02 6.73
CA PHE A 91 -7.14 -2.26 7.51
C PHE A 91 -8.10 -2.23 8.71
N LYS A 92 -8.22 -1.10 9.40
CA LYS A 92 -9.18 -0.93 10.50
C LYS A 92 -10.63 -0.96 9.99
N SER A 93 -10.90 -0.28 8.87
CA SER A 93 -12.21 -0.30 8.23
C SER A 93 -12.61 -1.73 7.81
N GLY A 94 -11.71 -2.44 7.14
CA GLY A 94 -11.91 -3.83 6.75
C GLY A 94 -12.11 -4.77 7.95
N LEU A 95 -11.41 -4.54 9.06
CA LEU A 95 -11.64 -5.29 10.30
C LEU A 95 -13.08 -5.07 10.82
N ALA A 96 -13.52 -3.82 10.94
CA ALA A 96 -14.86 -3.50 11.41
C ALA A 96 -15.94 -4.12 10.52
N ILE A 97 -15.78 -4.05 9.19
CA ILE A 97 -16.72 -4.69 8.25
C ILE A 97 -16.71 -6.21 8.41
N THR A 98 -15.53 -6.82 8.48
CA THR A 98 -15.43 -8.28 8.63
C THR A 98 -15.92 -8.79 9.98
N ASP A 99 -15.82 -8.00 11.07
CA ASP A 99 -16.46 -8.31 12.35
C ASP A 99 -17.98 -8.44 12.19
N GLU A 100 -18.62 -7.46 11.53
CA GLU A 100 -20.06 -7.49 11.26
C GLU A 100 -20.47 -8.66 10.35
N ILE A 101 -19.64 -9.02 9.38
CA ILE A 101 -19.84 -10.21 8.52
C ILE A 101 -19.78 -11.50 9.36
N MET A 102 -18.78 -11.64 10.24
CA MET A 102 -18.64 -12.81 11.10
C MET A 102 -19.82 -12.95 12.09
N LEU A 103 -20.40 -11.82 12.51
CA LEU A 103 -21.63 -11.75 13.31
C LEU A 103 -22.92 -11.90 12.49
N ARG A 104 -22.82 -12.12 11.17
CA ARG A 104 -23.93 -12.25 10.21
C ARG A 104 -24.86 -11.03 10.16
N ARG A 105 -24.32 -9.83 10.40
CA ARG A 105 -25.08 -8.56 10.39
C ARG A 105 -25.00 -7.82 9.06
N THR A 106 -24.03 -8.15 8.21
CA THR A 106 -23.88 -7.65 6.84
C THR A 106 -23.32 -8.74 5.93
N ASP A 107 -23.35 -8.51 4.62
CA ASP A 107 -22.78 -9.42 3.62
C ASP A 107 -21.35 -9.03 3.19
N TRP A 108 -20.74 -9.89 2.37
CA TRP A 108 -19.40 -9.68 1.82
C TRP A 108 -19.32 -8.55 0.79
N MET A 109 -20.43 -8.18 0.14
CA MET A 109 -20.42 -7.09 -0.84
C MET A 109 -20.06 -5.77 -0.17
N LYS A 110 -20.44 -5.60 1.11
CA LYS A 110 -20.06 -4.44 1.92
C LYS A 110 -18.55 -4.20 1.98
N LEU A 111 -17.74 -5.26 1.99
CA LEU A 111 -16.28 -5.16 2.04
C LEU A 111 -15.68 -4.64 0.72
N PHE A 112 -16.38 -4.84 -0.39
CA PHE A 112 -15.92 -4.52 -1.74
C PHE A 112 -16.63 -3.28 -2.33
N GLU A 113 -17.40 -2.54 -1.52
CA GLU A 113 -17.97 -1.28 -1.95
C GLU A 113 -16.84 -0.31 -2.35
N PRO A 114 -16.95 0.35 -3.52
CA PRO A 114 -15.91 1.26 -3.98
C PRO A 114 -15.78 2.44 -3.01
N PRO A 115 -14.55 2.85 -2.65
CA PRO A 115 -14.36 3.98 -1.74
C PRO A 115 -14.82 5.26 -2.41
N ASN A 116 -15.57 6.10 -1.68
CA ASN A 116 -15.90 7.44 -2.14
C ASN A 116 -14.70 8.40 -1.97
N PHE A 117 -13.66 8.22 -2.80
CA PHE A 117 -12.43 9.00 -2.72
C PHE A 117 -12.69 10.51 -2.83
N PHE A 118 -13.51 10.93 -3.80
CA PHE A 118 -13.81 12.34 -4.06
C PHE A 118 -14.73 12.98 -3.02
N GLY A 119 -15.48 12.18 -2.25
CA GLY A 119 -16.21 12.65 -1.07
C GLY A 119 -15.42 12.60 0.24
N LYS A 120 -14.26 11.92 0.27
CA LYS A 120 -13.45 11.70 1.48
C LYS A 120 -12.60 12.90 1.87
N TYR A 121 -12.20 13.73 0.90
CA TYR A 121 -11.30 14.87 1.10
C TYR A 121 -11.95 16.19 0.72
N LYS A 122 -11.55 17.28 1.40
CA LYS A 122 -12.04 18.64 1.11
C LYS A 122 -11.26 19.36 0.02
N HIS A 123 -10.03 18.93 -0.23
CA HIS A 123 -9.10 19.56 -1.17
C HIS A 123 -8.44 18.49 -2.03
N PHE A 124 -8.22 18.82 -3.30
CA PHE A 124 -7.62 17.93 -4.30
C PHE A 124 -6.58 18.68 -5.11
N ILE A 125 -5.56 17.95 -5.55
CA ILE A 125 -4.63 18.38 -6.59
C ILE A 125 -4.91 17.49 -7.81
N VAL A 126 -5.21 18.11 -8.94
CA VAL A 126 -5.39 17.41 -10.22
C VAL A 126 -4.11 17.53 -11.01
N LEU A 127 -3.52 16.38 -11.37
CA LEU A 127 -2.36 16.32 -12.26
C LEU A 127 -2.83 15.94 -13.65
N MET A 128 -2.53 16.78 -14.64
CA MET A 128 -2.83 16.53 -16.04
C MET A 128 -1.53 16.31 -16.80
N ALA A 129 -1.41 15.15 -17.45
CA ALA A 129 -0.32 14.82 -18.34
C ALA A 129 -0.86 14.71 -19.76
N SER A 130 -0.46 15.61 -20.66
CA SER A 130 -0.94 15.65 -22.05
C SER A 130 0.23 15.62 -23.03
N THR A 131 0.01 14.98 -24.18
CA THR A 131 0.94 14.93 -25.32
C THR A 131 0.20 15.30 -26.60
N GLN A 132 0.93 15.75 -27.64
CA GLN A 132 0.32 16.07 -28.94
C GLN A 132 -0.01 14.82 -29.76
N SER A 133 0.70 13.71 -29.52
CA SER A 133 0.52 12.43 -30.21
C SER A 133 0.16 11.34 -29.22
N LYS A 134 -0.69 10.41 -29.66
CA LYS A 134 -1.12 9.25 -28.87
C LYS A 134 0.04 8.28 -28.65
N GLU A 135 0.92 8.18 -29.63
CA GLU A 135 2.11 7.33 -29.62
C GLU A 135 3.04 7.68 -28.44
N HIS A 136 3.23 8.97 -28.16
CA HIS A 136 4.07 9.44 -27.06
C HIS A 136 3.36 9.50 -25.70
N HIS A 137 2.03 9.35 -25.67
CA HIS A 137 1.25 9.56 -24.46
C HIS A 137 1.59 8.54 -23.37
N LEU A 138 1.74 7.27 -23.73
CA LEU A 138 2.00 6.20 -22.77
C LEU A 138 3.35 6.38 -22.06
N GLU A 139 4.39 6.76 -22.82
CA GLU A 139 5.72 7.05 -22.28
C GLU A 139 5.70 8.27 -21.36
N TRP A 140 5.03 9.34 -21.78
CA TRP A 140 4.89 10.56 -20.99
C TRP A 140 4.10 10.32 -19.70
N TYR A 141 2.96 9.64 -19.81
CA TYR A 141 2.14 9.25 -18.66
C TYR A 141 2.97 8.42 -17.67
N GLY A 142 3.67 7.37 -18.14
CA GLY A 142 4.50 6.53 -17.29
C GLY A 142 5.63 7.31 -16.60
N LEU A 143 6.24 8.27 -17.30
CA LEU A 143 7.23 9.17 -16.70
C LEU A 143 6.60 10.00 -15.59
N VAL A 144 5.47 10.68 -15.84
CA VAL A 144 4.78 11.50 -14.83
C VAL A 144 4.36 10.64 -13.62
N GLU A 145 3.74 9.49 -13.86
CA GLU A 145 3.29 8.55 -12.83
C GLU A 145 4.46 8.12 -11.92
N SER A 146 5.63 7.82 -12.50
CA SER A 146 6.83 7.46 -11.75
C SER A 146 7.35 8.56 -10.81
N LYS A 147 7.00 9.83 -11.07
CA LYS A 147 7.45 11.02 -10.31
C LYS A 147 6.42 11.54 -9.32
N ILE A 148 5.18 11.05 -9.33
CA ILE A 148 4.14 11.47 -8.37
C ILE A 148 4.62 11.30 -6.92
N ARG A 149 5.40 10.25 -6.63
CA ARG A 149 5.99 10.04 -5.30
C ARG A 149 6.86 11.21 -4.83
N ILE A 150 7.52 11.93 -5.73
CA ILE A 150 8.33 13.11 -5.41
C ILE A 150 7.43 14.25 -4.92
N LEU A 151 6.30 14.48 -5.61
CA LEU A 151 5.29 15.45 -5.17
C LEU A 151 4.77 15.09 -3.78
N ILE A 152 4.39 13.83 -3.55
CA ILE A 152 3.90 13.36 -2.25
C ILE A 152 4.92 13.58 -1.14
N SER A 153 6.19 13.23 -1.37
CA SER A 153 7.27 13.45 -0.41
C SER A 153 7.47 14.93 -0.06
N ASN A 154 7.31 15.84 -1.02
CA ASN A 154 7.36 17.28 -0.76
C ASN A 154 6.14 17.78 0.01
N LEU A 155 4.93 17.30 -0.32
CA LEU A 155 3.70 17.66 0.38
C LEU A 155 3.73 17.20 1.84
N GLU A 156 4.22 15.99 2.12
CA GLU A 156 4.34 15.44 3.48
C GLU A 156 5.26 16.25 4.40
N ARG A 157 6.20 17.03 3.84
CA ARG A 157 7.11 17.90 4.62
C ARG A 157 6.48 19.24 4.99
N HIS A 158 5.35 19.59 4.39
CA HIS A 158 4.73 20.87 4.60
C HIS A 158 3.88 20.85 5.89
N PRO A 159 4.08 21.80 6.83
CA PRO A 159 3.47 21.74 8.17
C PRO A 159 1.94 21.81 8.15
N TYR A 160 1.34 22.34 7.07
CA TYR A 160 -0.11 22.45 6.91
C TYR A 160 -0.75 21.28 6.15
N ILE A 161 0.03 20.29 5.71
CA ILE A 161 -0.48 19.11 5.00
C ILE A 161 -0.41 17.91 5.94
N ALA A 162 -1.58 17.43 6.35
CA ALA A 162 -1.69 16.26 7.21
C ALA A 162 -1.47 14.93 6.45
N ILE A 163 -1.95 14.84 5.21
CA ILE A 163 -1.89 13.63 4.39
C ILE A 163 -1.97 13.99 2.91
N ALA A 164 -1.21 13.28 2.08
CA ALA A 164 -1.32 13.34 0.63
C ALA A 164 -1.64 11.94 0.08
N HIS A 165 -2.90 11.73 -0.30
CA HIS A 165 -3.41 10.45 -0.79
C HIS A 165 -3.64 10.53 -2.30
N VAL A 166 -2.86 9.75 -3.06
CA VAL A 166 -3.02 9.60 -4.51
C VAL A 166 -4.11 8.58 -4.78
N ASN A 167 -5.09 8.91 -5.63
CA ASN A 167 -5.99 7.90 -6.18
C ASN A 167 -5.20 6.99 -7.14
N THR A 168 -5.27 5.68 -6.94
CA THR A 168 -4.53 4.70 -7.75
C THR A 168 -5.04 4.59 -9.18
N GLU A 169 -6.25 5.07 -9.45
CA GLU A 169 -6.81 5.14 -10.79
C GLU A 169 -6.56 6.52 -11.40
N SER A 170 -6.02 6.52 -12.61
CA SER A 170 -6.00 7.70 -13.47
C SER A 170 -7.25 7.76 -14.33
N PHE A 171 -7.58 8.96 -14.78
CA PHE A 171 -8.77 9.23 -15.57
C PHE A 171 -8.36 9.78 -16.94
N PRO A 172 -9.10 9.43 -18.01
CA PRO A 172 -8.89 10.10 -19.29
C PRO A 172 -9.13 11.60 -19.12
N SER A 173 -8.40 12.40 -19.89
CA SER A 173 -8.69 13.83 -19.99
C SER A 173 -10.14 14.01 -20.41
N THR A 174 -10.91 14.75 -19.62
CA THR A 174 -12.22 15.23 -20.05
C THR A 174 -12.01 16.04 -21.33
N GLU A 175 -12.58 15.59 -22.45
CA GLU A 175 -12.69 16.49 -23.61
C GLU A 175 -13.39 17.77 -23.11
N PRO A 176 -12.86 18.96 -23.43
CA PRO A 176 -13.62 20.16 -23.16
C PRO A 176 -14.92 20.00 -23.93
N ASN A 177 -16.05 19.93 -23.22
CA ASN A 177 -17.34 20.20 -23.84
C ASN A 177 -17.17 21.52 -24.60
N GLY A 178 -17.41 21.46 -25.92
CA GLY A 178 -17.22 22.59 -26.84
C GLY A 178 -17.97 23.84 -26.44
#